data_AF-A0A6I9VTS1-F1
#
_entry.id   AF-A0A6I9VTS1-F1
#
_cell.length_a   1.000
_cell.length_b   1.000
_cell.length_c   1.000
_cell.angle_alpha   90.00
_cell.angle_beta   90.00
_cell.angle_gamma   90.00
#
_symmetry.space_group_name_H-M   'P 1'
#
loop_
_entity.id
_entity.type
_entity.pdbx_description
1 polymer ?
#
loop_
_entity_poly.entity_id
_entity_poly.type
_entity_poly.pdbx_seq_one_letter_code
_entity_poly.pdbx_strand_id
1 'polypeptide(L)'
;MRKPRCGVKDISSDLDKSPRKWAKNVLRVTEVAFEMWAANSSLTFEHDSMNPDIVISFRKGFHTFVDPRHRGSQICPSLLDGPGNVLAHAFLPSSEVSEVHVDNAEKWHIELTANPNDTIHLLHTLTHEITR
;
A
#
# COMPACT_ATOMS: atom_id res chain seq x y z
N MET A 1 -11.54 18.69 10.96
CA MET A 1 -11.46 17.51 10.07
C MET A 1 -11.08 16.29 10.91
N ARG A 2 -11.40 15.06 10.51
CA ARG A 2 -10.86 13.86 11.19
C ARG A 2 -9.41 13.63 10.73
N LYS A 3 -8.59 12.95 11.53
CA LYS A 3 -7.22 12.58 11.12
C LYS A 3 -7.27 11.42 10.11
N PRO A 4 -6.40 11.40 9.09
CA PRO A 4 -6.20 10.24 8.23
C PRO A 4 -5.86 8.97 9.00
N ARG A 5 -6.23 7.80 8.45
CA ARG A 5 -5.99 6.48 9.06
C ARG A 5 -5.83 5.36 8.02
N CYS A 6 -5.40 4.20 8.52
CA CYS A 6 -5.41 2.91 7.82
C CYS A 6 -6.84 2.53 7.35
N GLY A 7 -6.90 1.93 6.17
CA GLY A 7 -8.09 1.57 5.40
C GLY A 7 -8.72 0.22 5.70
N VAL A 8 -8.14 -0.57 6.61
CA VAL A 8 -8.77 -1.83 7.04
C VAL A 8 -10.16 -1.53 7.61
N LYS A 9 -11.18 -2.14 6.97
CA LYS A 9 -12.61 -1.94 7.22
C LYS A 9 -13.29 -3.25 7.58
N ASP A 10 -14.35 -3.13 8.37
CA ASP A 10 -15.44 -4.10 8.39
C ASP A 10 -16.37 -3.86 7.17
N ILE A 11 -16.11 -4.56 6.05
CA ILE A 11 -17.06 -4.95 4.97
C ILE A 11 -17.47 -3.90 3.86
N SER A 12 -17.28 -4.27 2.56
CA SER A 12 -17.89 -3.77 1.27
C SER A 12 -17.57 -2.36 0.68
N SER A 13 -17.75 -2.04 -0.63
CA SER A 13 -17.53 -2.70 -1.97
C SER A 13 -17.69 -1.73 -3.20
N ASP A 14 -17.27 -2.17 -4.42
CA ASP A 14 -17.51 -1.73 -5.84
C ASP A 14 -16.91 -0.40 -6.46
N LEU A 15 -16.36 -0.30 -7.72
CA LEU A 15 -15.77 -1.28 -8.68
C LEU A 15 -14.84 -0.68 -9.84
N ASP A 16 -13.47 -0.59 -9.77
CA ASP A 16 -12.57 -0.44 -10.98
C ASP A 16 -11.03 -0.81 -10.83
N LYS A 17 -10.13 -0.36 -11.73
CA LYS A 17 -8.71 -0.79 -11.94
C LYS A 17 -7.78 0.45 -12.11
N SER A 18 -6.51 0.47 -12.55
CA SER A 18 -5.49 -0.49 -13.06
C SER A 18 -4.06 0.11 -12.85
N PRO A 19 -2.94 -0.66 -12.86
CA PRO A 19 -1.61 -0.14 -12.44
C PRO A 19 -0.89 0.78 -13.45
N ARG A 20 -0.02 1.67 -12.94
CA ARG A 20 0.96 2.45 -13.73
C ARG A 20 2.38 2.19 -13.23
N LYS A 21 3.39 2.44 -14.08
CA LYS A 21 4.81 2.30 -13.74
C LYS A 21 5.20 3.27 -12.60
N TRP A 22 5.90 2.76 -11.60
CA TRP A 22 6.33 3.52 -10.42
C TRP A 22 7.37 4.59 -10.78
N ALA A 23 7.31 5.75 -10.13
CA ALA A 23 8.36 6.76 -10.21
C ALA A 23 9.52 6.41 -9.24
N LYS A 24 10.76 6.78 -9.61
CA LYS A 24 11.99 6.32 -8.93
C LYS A 24 11.98 6.60 -7.42
N ASN A 25 11.56 7.79 -7.01
CA ASN A 25 11.59 8.22 -5.61
C ASN A 25 10.62 7.37 -4.75
N VAL A 26 9.52 6.91 -5.36
CA VAL A 26 8.54 6.02 -4.74
C VAL A 26 9.13 4.64 -4.47
N LEU A 27 9.90 4.08 -5.42
CA LEU A 27 10.66 2.83 -5.19
C LEU A 27 11.67 3.02 -4.04
N ARG A 28 12.41 4.14 -4.01
CA ARG A 28 13.37 4.40 -2.92
C ARG A 28 12.70 4.60 -1.55
N VAL A 29 11.48 5.15 -1.51
CA VAL A 29 10.67 5.22 -0.28
C VAL A 29 10.20 3.83 0.15
N THR A 30 9.79 2.96 -0.77
CA THR A 30 9.47 1.56 -0.49
C THR A 30 10.67 0.78 0.02
N GLU A 31 11.84 0.92 -0.61
CA GLU A 31 13.11 0.33 -0.14
C GLU A 31 13.39 0.71 1.31
N VAL A 32 13.36 2.00 1.65
CA VAL A 32 13.60 2.48 3.03
C VAL A 32 12.55 1.97 4.02
N ALA A 33 11.28 1.81 3.60
CA ALA A 33 10.24 1.23 4.45
C ALA A 33 10.53 -0.25 4.81
N PHE A 34 11.10 -1.02 3.89
CA PHE A 34 11.57 -2.39 4.15
C PHE A 34 12.91 -2.44 4.89
N GLU A 35 13.87 -1.54 4.58
CA GLU A 35 15.14 -1.40 5.33
C GLU A 35 14.88 -1.18 6.83
N MET A 36 13.87 -0.36 7.19
CA MET A 36 13.46 -0.14 8.57
C MET A 36 13.00 -1.43 9.27
N TRP A 37 12.27 -2.31 8.59
CA TRP A 37 11.80 -3.57 9.16
C TRP A 37 12.89 -4.64 9.22
N ALA A 38 13.75 -4.74 8.20
CA ALA A 38 14.91 -5.63 8.23
C ALA A 38 15.87 -5.27 9.37
N ALA A 39 16.11 -3.97 9.61
CA ALA A 39 16.99 -3.51 10.69
C ALA A 39 16.45 -3.77 12.11
N ASN A 40 15.17 -4.12 12.27
CA ASN A 40 14.51 -4.30 13.57
C ASN A 40 13.83 -5.69 13.71
N SER A 41 14.18 -6.66 12.86
CA SER A 41 13.63 -8.02 12.90
C SER A 41 14.67 -9.05 12.41
N SER A 42 14.25 -10.31 12.28
CA SER A 42 15.04 -11.36 11.61
C SER A 42 14.63 -11.55 10.15
N LEU A 43 13.92 -10.60 9.54
CA LEU A 43 13.44 -10.67 8.16
C LEU A 43 14.41 -10.00 7.19
N THR A 44 14.48 -10.56 5.99
CA THR A 44 15.17 -9.97 4.83
C THR A 44 14.13 -9.67 3.75
N PHE A 45 14.28 -8.55 3.06
CA PHE A 45 13.41 -8.17 1.94
C PHE A 45 14.25 -7.92 0.69
N GLU A 46 13.76 -8.40 -0.45
CA GLU A 46 14.30 -8.12 -1.77
C GLU A 46 13.18 -7.75 -2.75
N HIS A 47 13.53 -7.03 -3.82
CA HIS A 47 12.57 -6.61 -4.85
C HIS A 47 12.60 -7.62 -6.01
N ASP A 48 11.67 -8.58 -5.99
CA ASP A 48 11.34 -9.38 -7.18
C ASP A 48 10.14 -8.78 -7.93
N SER A 49 10.25 -8.68 -9.26
CA SER A 49 9.17 -8.27 -10.16
C SER A 49 8.44 -9.45 -10.81
N MET A 50 8.86 -10.70 -10.55
CA MET A 50 8.31 -11.92 -11.16
C MET A 50 7.40 -12.69 -10.21
N ASN A 51 7.85 -12.99 -8.99
CA ASN A 51 7.14 -13.81 -8.00
C ASN A 51 7.14 -13.22 -6.56
N PRO A 52 6.94 -11.90 -6.35
CA PRO A 52 7.01 -11.29 -5.02
C PRO A 52 6.03 -11.93 -4.01
N ASP A 53 6.42 -11.98 -2.73
CA ASP A 53 5.53 -12.36 -1.61
C ASP A 53 4.60 -11.20 -1.20
N ILE A 54 5.02 -9.95 -1.44
CA ILE A 54 4.27 -8.72 -1.12
C ILE A 54 4.16 -7.86 -2.38
N VAL A 55 2.94 -7.64 -2.87
CA VAL A 55 2.66 -6.74 -4.00
C VAL A 55 2.10 -5.41 -3.49
N ILE A 56 2.84 -4.33 -3.67
CA ILE A 56 2.37 -2.97 -3.36
C ILE A 56 1.78 -2.35 -4.63
N SER A 57 0.61 -1.71 -4.53
CA SER A 57 -0.01 -1.03 -5.68
C SER A 57 -0.77 0.24 -5.32
N PHE A 58 -0.73 1.20 -6.26
CA PHE A 58 -1.53 2.42 -6.21
C PHE A 58 -2.90 2.18 -6.85
N ARG A 59 -3.94 2.29 -6.03
CA ARG A 59 -5.35 2.07 -6.38
C ARG A 59 -6.18 3.32 -6.07
N LYS A 60 -7.47 3.33 -6.36
CA LYS A 60 -8.43 4.40 -6.00
C LYS A 60 -9.78 3.77 -5.72
N GLY A 61 -10.60 4.36 -4.86
CA GLY A 61 -11.96 3.85 -4.59
C GLY A 61 -11.93 2.37 -4.20
N PHE A 62 -12.88 1.60 -4.74
CA PHE A 62 -12.69 0.15 -4.88
C PHE A 62 -11.76 -0.19 -6.03
N HIS A 63 -11.06 -1.30 -5.85
CA HIS A 63 -10.10 -1.83 -6.78
C HIS A 63 -10.14 -3.36 -6.75
N THR A 64 -9.57 -3.99 -7.77
CA THR A 64 -9.24 -5.42 -7.67
C THR A 64 -7.95 -5.64 -6.89
N PHE A 65 -7.72 -6.87 -6.44
CA PHE A 65 -6.36 -7.39 -6.24
C PHE A 65 -5.54 -7.30 -7.55
N VAL A 66 -4.22 -7.32 -7.45
CA VAL A 66 -3.27 -7.16 -8.56
C VAL A 66 -2.74 -8.50 -9.01
N ASP A 67 -2.45 -9.39 -8.07
CA ASP A 67 -1.69 -10.60 -8.33
C ASP A 67 -2.58 -11.69 -8.96
N PRO A 68 -2.22 -12.26 -10.13
CA PRO A 68 -3.00 -13.32 -10.76
C PRO A 68 -3.00 -14.64 -9.96
N ARG A 69 -2.15 -14.78 -8.95
CA ARG A 69 -2.12 -15.93 -8.02
C ARG A 69 -3.20 -15.85 -6.93
N HIS A 70 -3.80 -14.67 -6.68
CA HIS A 70 -4.83 -14.48 -5.66
C HIS A 70 -6.11 -15.28 -5.97
N ARG A 71 -6.52 -16.16 -5.05
CA ARG A 71 -7.65 -17.08 -5.26
C ARG A 71 -8.94 -16.59 -4.60
N GLY A 72 -10.06 -16.83 -5.29
CA GLY A 72 -11.39 -16.41 -4.84
C GLY A 72 -11.78 -15.05 -5.41
N SER A 73 -12.17 -14.12 -4.54
CA SER A 73 -12.69 -12.82 -4.94
C SER A 73 -11.55 -11.88 -5.36
N GLN A 74 -11.31 -11.78 -6.67
CA GLN A 74 -10.44 -10.74 -7.26
C GLN A 74 -10.88 -9.30 -6.93
N ILE A 75 -12.10 -9.14 -6.43
CA ILE A 75 -12.66 -7.92 -5.84
C ILE A 75 -12.08 -7.69 -4.44
N CYS A 76 -11.41 -6.55 -4.20
CA CYS A 76 -10.91 -6.19 -2.87
C CYS A 76 -12.06 -5.70 -1.97
N PRO A 77 -12.22 -6.23 -0.74
CA PRO A 77 -13.33 -5.86 0.14
C PRO A 77 -13.18 -4.48 0.79
N SER A 78 -11.95 -3.94 0.83
CA SER A 78 -11.63 -2.67 1.51
C SER A 78 -11.59 -1.51 0.50
N LEU A 79 -12.36 -0.46 0.77
CA LEU A 79 -12.41 0.74 -0.07
C LEU A 79 -11.44 1.82 0.39
N LEU A 80 -10.73 2.39 -0.57
CA LEU A 80 -10.04 3.67 -0.45
C LEU A 80 -11.08 4.79 -0.69
N ASP A 81 -11.03 5.92 0.02
CA ASP A 81 -12.12 6.92 0.03
C ASP A 81 -11.78 8.28 -0.59
N GLY A 82 -10.64 8.40 -1.27
CA GLY A 82 -10.16 9.64 -1.84
C GLY A 82 -9.35 10.46 -0.84
N PRO A 83 -9.22 11.79 -1.04
CA PRO A 83 -8.37 12.60 -0.18
C PRO A 83 -8.89 12.70 1.26
N GLY A 84 -8.19 12.08 2.20
CA GLY A 84 -8.26 12.38 3.63
C GLY A 84 -8.32 11.18 4.56
N ASN A 85 -9.33 10.32 4.49
CA ASN A 85 -9.69 9.45 5.62
C ASN A 85 -9.05 8.06 5.54
N VAL A 86 -9.05 7.41 4.37
CA VAL A 86 -8.40 6.12 4.14
C VAL A 86 -7.16 6.28 3.26
N LEU A 87 -5.98 6.11 3.88
CA LEU A 87 -4.69 6.27 3.22
C LEU A 87 -4.28 5.09 2.35
N ALA A 88 -4.34 3.91 2.94
CA ALA A 88 -3.88 2.64 2.40
C ALA A 88 -4.42 1.51 3.27
N HIS A 89 -4.36 0.27 2.80
CA HIS A 89 -4.54 -0.92 3.62
C HIS A 89 -3.68 -2.06 3.10
N ALA A 90 -3.31 -2.97 3.99
CA ALA A 90 -2.77 -4.28 3.67
C ALA A 90 -3.55 -5.39 4.38
N PHE A 91 -3.30 -6.63 3.95
CA PHE A 91 -3.91 -7.84 4.51
C PHE A 91 -2.83 -8.78 5.06
N LEU A 92 -3.12 -9.39 6.22
CA LEU A 92 -2.29 -10.38 6.91
C LEU A 92 -1.66 -11.39 5.93
N PRO A 93 -0.36 -11.72 6.09
CA PRO A 93 0.28 -12.77 5.32
C PRO A 93 -0.51 -14.07 5.38
N SER A 94 -0.74 -14.67 4.22
CA SER A 94 -1.48 -15.91 4.06
C SER A 94 -0.59 -16.97 3.39
N SER A 95 -1.17 -18.09 2.93
CA SER A 95 -0.47 -19.00 2.01
C SER A 95 -0.48 -18.50 0.55
N GLU A 96 -0.93 -17.26 0.34
CA GLU A 96 -0.98 -16.50 -0.90
C GLU A 96 -0.35 -15.12 -0.68
N VAL A 97 0.01 -14.48 -1.80
CA VAL A 97 0.64 -13.16 -1.89
C VAL A 97 -0.11 -12.13 -1.03
N SER A 98 0.60 -11.41 -0.17
CA SER A 98 0.03 -10.25 0.53
C SER A 98 -0.02 -9.05 -0.41
N GLU A 99 -1.09 -8.27 -0.37
CA GLU A 99 -1.21 -7.04 -1.14
C GLU A 99 -1.37 -5.80 -0.25
N VAL A 100 -0.61 -4.77 -0.59
CA VAL A 100 -0.67 -3.43 0.02
C VAL A 100 -1.27 -2.47 -1.00
N HIS A 101 -2.46 -1.93 -0.73
CA HIS A 101 -3.16 -1.00 -1.61
C HIS A 101 -3.09 0.43 -1.05
N VAL A 102 -2.56 1.37 -1.84
CA VAL A 102 -2.36 2.78 -1.44
C VAL A 102 -3.28 3.69 -2.26
N ASP A 103 -3.94 4.68 -1.65
CA ASP A 103 -4.83 5.58 -2.40
C ASP A 103 -4.05 6.60 -3.24
N ASN A 104 -4.09 6.38 -4.54
CA ASN A 104 -3.53 7.23 -5.59
C ASN A 104 -4.30 8.55 -5.78
N ALA A 105 -5.36 8.80 -5.00
CA ALA A 105 -6.00 10.12 -4.86
C ALA A 105 -5.32 11.02 -3.82
N GLU A 106 -4.50 10.47 -2.93
CA GLU A 106 -3.85 11.24 -1.87
C GLU A 106 -2.64 12.04 -2.34
N LYS A 107 -2.34 13.12 -1.60
CA LYS A 107 -1.19 14.00 -1.84
C LYS A 107 0.08 13.42 -1.22
N TRP A 108 0.62 12.36 -1.81
CA TRP A 108 1.82 11.71 -1.32
C TRP A 108 3.07 12.59 -1.37
N HIS A 109 3.72 12.75 -0.22
CA HIS A 109 5.12 13.14 -0.15
C HIS A 109 5.99 11.90 -0.36
N ILE A 110 6.77 11.91 -1.44
CA ILE A 110 7.55 10.77 -1.93
C ILE A 110 9.07 10.96 -1.81
N GLU A 111 9.50 11.97 -1.04
CA GLU A 111 10.90 12.21 -0.71
C GLU A 111 11.23 11.75 0.71
N LEU A 112 12.50 11.42 0.96
CA LEU A 112 13.02 11.05 2.29
C LEU A 112 13.33 12.30 3.13
N THR A 113 12.37 13.20 3.24
CA THR A 113 12.49 14.50 3.94
C THR A 113 11.24 14.79 4.77
N ALA A 114 11.32 15.76 5.68
CA ALA A 114 10.16 16.20 6.46
C ALA A 114 9.00 16.63 5.54
N ASN A 115 7.79 16.20 5.88
CA ASN A 115 6.59 16.44 5.07
C ASN A 115 6.28 17.94 4.91
N PRO A 116 6.05 18.41 3.67
CA PRO A 116 5.38 19.69 3.43
C PRO A 116 3.96 19.71 4.01
N ASN A 117 3.45 20.91 4.31
CA ASN A 117 2.03 21.11 4.65
C ASN A 117 1.11 20.55 3.55
N ASP A 118 -0.06 20.06 3.94
CA ASP A 118 -1.09 19.49 3.06
C ASP A 118 -0.63 18.28 2.21
N THR A 119 0.41 17.56 2.66
CA THR A 119 0.88 16.30 2.07
C THR A 119 0.94 15.16 3.10
N ILE A 120 0.97 13.91 2.63
CA ILE A 120 0.90 12.70 3.46
C ILE A 120 2.18 11.87 3.27
N HIS A 121 2.82 11.43 4.35
CA HIS A 121 4.15 10.85 4.29
C HIS A 121 4.07 9.39 3.82
N LEU A 122 4.47 9.12 2.57
CA LEU A 122 4.35 7.78 2.00
C LEU A 122 5.21 6.76 2.78
N LEU A 123 6.41 7.14 3.20
CA LEU A 123 7.29 6.29 4.02
C LEU A 123 6.56 5.81 5.28
N HIS A 124 5.99 6.72 6.07
CA HIS A 124 5.26 6.39 7.29
C HIS A 124 4.08 5.44 7.02
N THR A 125 3.36 5.67 5.92
CA THR A 125 2.21 4.82 5.54
C THR A 125 2.66 3.42 5.12
N LEU A 126 3.70 3.31 4.28
CA LEU A 126 4.23 2.01 3.86
C LEU A 126 4.85 1.24 5.03
N THR A 127 5.65 1.89 5.88
CA THR A 127 6.20 1.26 7.10
C THR A 127 5.08 0.73 8.00
N HIS A 128 3.94 1.40 8.11
CA HIS A 128 2.80 0.92 8.90
C HIS A 128 2.04 -0.25 8.22
N GLU A 129 1.78 -0.19 6.91
CA GLU A 129 1.00 -1.22 6.22
C GLU A 129 1.83 -2.51 5.90
N ILE A 130 3.16 -2.42 5.76
CA ILE A 130 4.05 -3.58 5.48
C ILE A 130 4.02 -4.64 6.61
N THR A 131 3.56 -4.30 7.82
CA THR A 131 3.43 -5.20 8.97
C THR A 131 1.97 -5.43 9.41
N ARG A 132 1.04 -5.48 8.46
CA ARG A 132 -0.36 -5.85 8.69
C ARG A 132 -0.68 -7.27 8.28
#